data_AF-A0A932MCE4-F1
#
_entry.id   AF-A0A932MCE4-F1
#
_cell.length_a   1.000
_cell.length_b   1.000
_cell.length_c   1.000
_cell.angle_alpha   90.00
_cell.angle_beta   90.00
_cell.angle_gamma   90.00
#
_symmetry.space_group_name_H-M   'P 1'
#
loop_
_entity.id
_entity.type
_entity.pdbx_description
1 polymer ?
#
loop_
_entity_poly.entity_id
_entity_poly.type
_entity_poly.pdbx_seq_one_letter_code
_entity_poly.pdbx_strand_id
1 'polypeptide(L)'
;MPFPPGGTTDIQGRRLAGKLAQRLGQQVVIDNRSGANGNIGMEIVAFAPADGYTIIISVVGTWAVNPHLYKLPYDVLKDFALIIHVATTPGVLAVHPSLPVKTVKELITLARRKPGELMYGSGGVGAFSHISGELFALMTQIKMTHVPYKG
;
A
#
# COMPACT_ATOMS: atom_id res chain seq x y z
N MET A 1 -7.68 2.29 -10.06
CA MET A 1 -7.10 2.43 -8.70
C MET A 1 -7.29 1.14 -7.93
N PRO A 2 -6.22 0.51 -7.41
CA PRO A 2 -6.31 -0.80 -6.74
C PRO A 2 -6.79 -0.76 -5.27
N PHE A 3 -7.22 0.40 -4.75
CA PHE A 3 -7.62 0.59 -3.36
C PHE A 3 -8.94 1.36 -3.24
N PRO A 4 -9.62 1.27 -2.07
CA PRO A 4 -10.84 2.03 -1.81
C PRO A 4 -10.65 3.55 -1.94
N PRO A 5 -11.73 4.31 -2.18
CA PRO A 5 -11.69 5.78 -2.19
C PRO A 5 -11.20 6.38 -0.87
N GLY A 6 -10.56 7.55 -0.92
CA GLY A 6 -10.15 8.31 0.26
C GLY A 6 -8.77 7.96 0.85
N GLY A 7 -8.14 6.87 0.39
CA GLY A 7 -6.75 6.57 0.74
C GLY A 7 -5.74 7.43 -0.03
N THR A 8 -4.46 7.40 0.40
CA THR A 8 -3.37 8.18 -0.21
C THR A 8 -3.27 7.98 -1.73
N THR A 9 -3.38 6.75 -2.22
CA THR A 9 -3.33 6.44 -3.66
C THR A 9 -4.48 7.07 -4.44
N ASP A 10 -5.70 7.07 -3.87
CA ASP A 10 -6.88 7.68 -4.50
C ASP A 10 -6.74 9.20 -4.58
N ILE A 11 -6.28 9.84 -3.49
CA ILE A 11 -6.04 11.29 -3.45
C ILE A 11 -5.02 11.71 -4.52
N GLN A 12 -3.90 10.99 -4.61
CA GLN A 12 -2.88 11.28 -5.63
C GLN A 12 -3.40 11.01 -7.05
N GLY A 13 -4.13 9.90 -7.25
CA GLY A 13 -4.71 9.54 -8.54
C GLY A 13 -5.69 10.58 -9.06
N ARG A 14 -6.60 11.07 -8.21
CA ARG A 14 -7.57 12.13 -8.58
C ARG A 14 -6.86 13.45 -8.93
N ARG A 15 -5.82 13.82 -8.19
CA ARG A 15 -5.00 15.01 -8.50
C ARG A 15 -4.30 14.87 -9.85
N LEU A 16 -3.78 13.67 -10.15
CA LEU A 16 -3.12 13.39 -11.43
C LEU A 16 -4.11 13.38 -12.59
N ALA A 17 -5.27 12.73 -12.43
CA ALA A 17 -6.31 12.66 -13.45
C ALA A 17 -6.78 14.04 -13.92
N GLY A 18 -6.98 14.98 -13.00
CA GLY A 18 -7.34 16.36 -13.37
C GLY A 18 -6.29 17.05 -14.25
N LYS A 19 -4.99 16.86 -13.94
CA LYS A 19 -3.89 17.42 -14.74
C LYS A 19 -3.71 16.71 -16.08
N LEU A 20 -3.87 15.39 -16.11
CA LEU A 20 -3.79 14.61 -17.34
C LEU A 20 -4.92 15.00 -18.28
N ALA A 21 -6.14 15.17 -17.79
CA ALA A 21 -7.27 15.55 -18.61
C ALA A 21 -7.05 16.88 -19.34
N GLN A 22 -6.47 17.87 -18.65
CA GLN A 22 -6.10 19.15 -19.25
C GLN A 22 -5.04 19.01 -20.35
N ARG A 23 -4.08 18.11 -20.20
CA ARG A 23 -2.99 17.91 -21.17
C ARG A 23 -3.39 17.04 -22.37
N LEU A 24 -4.21 16.04 -22.14
CA LEU A 24 -4.63 15.08 -23.16
C LEU A 24 -5.84 15.57 -23.95
N GLY A 25 -6.60 16.54 -23.43
CA GLY A 25 -7.88 16.95 -24.01
C GLY A 25 -8.96 15.87 -23.90
N GLN A 26 -8.76 14.86 -23.04
CA GLN A 26 -9.66 13.73 -22.83
C GLN A 26 -9.91 13.52 -21.34
N GLN A 27 -11.11 13.08 -20.98
CA GLN A 27 -11.43 12.79 -19.59
C GLN A 27 -10.66 11.57 -19.09
N VAL A 28 -10.01 11.70 -17.92
CA VAL A 28 -9.42 10.57 -17.21
C VAL A 28 -10.37 10.13 -16.10
N VAL A 29 -10.97 8.95 -16.25
CA VAL A 29 -11.95 8.41 -15.31
C VAL A 29 -11.24 7.58 -14.24
N ILE A 30 -11.52 7.88 -12.96
CA ILE A 30 -11.01 7.09 -11.83
C ILE A 30 -11.99 5.96 -11.52
N ASP A 31 -11.53 4.72 -11.70
CA ASP A 31 -12.24 3.49 -11.30
C ASP A 31 -11.51 2.82 -10.12
N ASN A 32 -12.18 2.65 -8.97
CA ASN A 32 -11.63 2.01 -7.77
C ASN A 32 -11.98 0.50 -7.76
N ARG A 33 -10.99 -0.35 -8.03
CA ARG A 33 -11.07 -1.83 -8.01
C ARG A 33 -10.23 -2.39 -6.87
N SER A 34 -10.78 -2.32 -5.67
CA SER A 34 -10.11 -2.76 -4.43
C SER A 34 -10.22 -4.26 -4.18
N GLY A 35 -9.28 -4.81 -3.41
CA GLY A 35 -9.32 -6.18 -2.89
C GLY A 35 -8.01 -6.93 -3.08
N ALA A 36 -7.78 -7.96 -2.26
CA ALA A 36 -6.56 -8.77 -2.26
C ALA A 36 -5.25 -7.93 -2.28
N ASN A 37 -5.15 -6.94 -1.39
CA ASN A 37 -4.05 -5.98 -1.34
C ASN A 37 -3.73 -5.30 -2.69
N GLY A 38 -4.77 -5.07 -3.49
CA GLY A 38 -4.70 -4.41 -4.80
C GLY A 38 -4.54 -5.34 -6.00
N ASN A 39 -4.44 -6.66 -5.80
CA ASN A 39 -4.27 -7.61 -6.89
C ASN A 39 -5.45 -7.63 -7.87
N ILE A 40 -6.68 -7.42 -7.40
CA ILE A 40 -7.86 -7.37 -8.29
C ILE A 40 -7.72 -6.25 -9.32
N GLY A 41 -7.32 -5.05 -8.88
CA GLY A 41 -7.09 -3.93 -9.80
C GLY A 41 -5.91 -4.16 -10.73
N MET A 42 -4.83 -4.78 -10.23
CA MET A 42 -3.66 -5.13 -11.05
C MET A 42 -4.02 -6.14 -12.14
N GLU A 43 -4.74 -7.21 -11.80
CA GLU A 43 -5.17 -8.25 -12.73
C GLU A 43 -6.02 -7.70 -13.87
N ILE A 44 -6.99 -6.83 -13.55
CA ILE A 44 -7.83 -6.17 -14.57
C ILE A 44 -6.97 -5.41 -15.58
N VAL A 45 -5.93 -4.69 -15.11
CA VAL A 45 -5.06 -3.90 -15.99
C VAL A 45 -4.05 -4.77 -16.74
N ALA A 46 -3.53 -5.85 -16.13
CA ALA A 46 -2.64 -6.80 -16.79
C ALA A 46 -3.29 -7.45 -18.02
N PHE A 47 -4.60 -7.71 -17.95
CA PHE A 47 -5.37 -8.33 -19.03
C PHE A 47 -6.14 -7.33 -19.90
N ALA A 48 -5.99 -6.04 -19.68
CA ALA A 48 -6.58 -5.02 -20.53
C ALA A 48 -5.84 -4.92 -21.88
N PRO A 49 -6.49 -4.42 -22.94
CA PRO A 49 -5.78 -4.08 -24.18
C PRO A 49 -4.61 -3.14 -23.92
N ALA A 50 -3.46 -3.43 -24.52
CA ALA A 50 -2.23 -2.63 -24.41
C ALA A 50 -2.28 -1.37 -25.32
N ASP A 51 -3.36 -0.60 -25.23
CA ASP A 51 -3.65 0.56 -26.08
C ASP A 51 -3.49 1.91 -25.38
N GLY A 52 -3.17 1.89 -24.08
CA GLY A 52 -2.92 3.09 -23.26
C GLY A 52 -4.17 3.70 -22.63
N TYR A 53 -5.38 3.17 -22.89
CA TYR A 53 -6.63 3.68 -22.28
C TYR A 53 -6.90 3.12 -20.88
N THR A 54 -6.24 2.01 -20.53
CA THR A 54 -6.31 1.43 -19.19
C THR A 54 -4.94 1.52 -18.52
N ILE A 55 -4.86 2.31 -17.45
CA ILE A 55 -3.63 2.50 -16.67
C ILE A 55 -3.90 2.31 -15.18
N ILE A 56 -2.86 1.94 -14.43
CA ILE A 56 -2.92 1.74 -12.99
C ILE A 56 -1.84 2.53 -12.27
N ILE A 57 -2.18 3.04 -11.09
CA ILE A 57 -1.18 3.45 -10.10
C ILE A 57 -0.89 2.23 -9.23
N SER A 58 0.28 1.65 -9.43
CA SER A 58 0.83 0.61 -8.57
C SER A 58 1.48 1.24 -7.33
N VAL A 59 1.61 0.44 -6.27
CA VAL A 59 2.32 0.81 -5.05
C VAL A 59 3.30 -0.31 -4.67
N VAL A 60 4.17 -0.07 -3.69
CA VAL A 60 5.13 -1.06 -3.19
C VAL A 60 4.45 -2.40 -2.87
N GLY A 61 3.27 -2.38 -2.25
CA GLY A 61 2.48 -3.57 -1.95
C GLY A 61 2.16 -4.40 -3.19
N THR A 62 1.53 -3.81 -4.21
CA THR A 62 1.12 -4.51 -5.43
C THR A 62 2.29 -4.91 -6.32
N TRP A 63 3.39 -4.13 -6.29
CA TRP A 63 4.50 -4.30 -7.22
C TRP A 63 5.63 -5.18 -6.68
N ALA A 64 6.06 -4.95 -5.44
CA ALA A 64 7.23 -5.63 -4.87
C ALA A 64 6.85 -6.72 -3.86
N VAL A 65 5.75 -6.53 -3.12
CA VAL A 65 5.38 -7.43 -2.02
C VAL A 65 4.50 -8.58 -2.48
N ASN A 66 3.41 -8.28 -3.19
CA ASN A 66 2.40 -9.28 -3.55
C ASN A 66 2.93 -10.46 -4.39
N PRO A 67 3.89 -10.31 -5.31
CA PRO A 67 4.48 -11.44 -6.04
C PRO A 67 5.12 -12.50 -5.13
N HIS A 68 5.49 -12.12 -3.91
CA HIS A 68 6.13 -13.01 -2.93
C HIS A 68 5.15 -13.53 -1.86
N LEU A 69 3.92 -12.99 -1.81
CA LEU A 69 2.91 -13.35 -0.81
C LEU A 69 1.69 -14.08 -1.39
N TYR A 70 1.42 -13.88 -2.67
CA TYR A 70 0.23 -14.43 -3.34
C TYR A 70 0.65 -15.18 -4.60
N LYS A 71 -0.12 -16.21 -4.96
CA LYS A 71 -0.07 -16.77 -6.31
C LYS A 71 -0.84 -15.84 -7.24
N LEU A 72 -0.12 -15.09 -8.07
CA LEU A 72 -0.69 -14.11 -8.98
C LEU A 72 -0.95 -14.71 -10.37
N PRO A 73 -2.02 -14.28 -11.07
CA PRO A 73 -2.26 -14.66 -12.46
C PRO A 73 -1.46 -13.80 -13.47
N TYR A 74 -0.64 -12.87 -12.99
CA TYR A 74 0.18 -11.96 -13.79
C TYR A 74 1.61 -11.85 -13.22
N ASP A 75 2.54 -11.38 -14.05
CA ASP A 75 3.92 -11.06 -13.72
C ASP A 75 4.12 -9.53 -13.80
N VAL A 76 4.45 -8.92 -12.65
CA VAL A 76 4.62 -7.46 -12.53
C VAL A 76 5.75 -6.89 -13.42
N LEU A 77 6.73 -7.70 -13.82
CA LEU A 77 7.84 -7.27 -14.67
C LEU A 77 7.58 -7.49 -16.17
N LYS A 78 6.68 -8.41 -16.53
CA LYS A 78 6.40 -8.75 -17.93
C LYS A 78 5.09 -8.18 -18.46
N ASP A 79 4.07 -8.12 -17.60
CA ASP A 79 2.70 -7.79 -18.03
C ASP A 79 2.37 -6.29 -17.87
N PHE A 80 3.35 -5.48 -17.44
CA PHE A 80 3.17 -4.04 -17.21
C PHE A 80 4.34 -3.22 -17.78
N ALA A 81 4.00 -2.10 -18.42
CA ALA A 81 4.96 -1.07 -18.79
C ALA A 81 4.95 0.06 -17.75
N LEU A 82 6.12 0.37 -17.17
CA LEU A 82 6.26 1.50 -16.25
C LEU A 82 6.24 2.82 -17.01
N ILE A 83 5.35 3.73 -16.61
CA ILE A 83 5.19 5.04 -17.25
C ILE A 83 6.00 6.10 -16.52
N ILE A 84 5.74 6.29 -15.22
CA ILE A 84 6.36 7.35 -14.42
C ILE A 84 6.26 7.03 -12.92
N HIS A 85 7.26 7.45 -12.15
CA HIS A 85 7.17 7.50 -10.70
C HIS A 85 6.38 8.73 -10.26
N VAL A 86 5.19 8.52 -9.69
CA VAL A 86 4.25 9.62 -9.39
C VAL A 86 4.63 10.37 -8.11
N ALA A 87 5.00 9.65 -7.05
CA ALA A 87 5.31 10.23 -5.75
C ALA A 87 6.03 9.24 -4.84
N THR A 88 6.83 9.78 -3.91
CA THR A 88 7.36 9.06 -2.75
C THR A 88 6.62 9.54 -1.50
N THR A 89 6.11 8.61 -0.68
CA THR A 89 5.42 8.93 0.58
C THR A 89 6.14 8.27 1.75
N PRO A 90 6.64 9.03 2.75
CA PRO A 90 7.27 8.43 3.92
C PRO A 90 6.23 7.72 4.80
N GLY A 91 6.65 6.63 5.44
CA GLY A 91 5.89 6.00 6.51
C GLY A 91 6.00 6.78 7.82
N VAL A 92 4.96 6.73 8.64
CA VAL A 92 4.95 7.33 9.99
C VAL A 92 4.61 6.25 11.01
N LEU A 93 5.42 6.17 12.06
CA LEU A 93 5.11 5.40 13.25
C LEU A 93 4.27 6.28 14.18
N ALA A 94 3.01 5.90 14.38
CA ALA A 94 2.09 6.58 15.28
C ALA A 94 1.62 5.62 16.37
N VAL A 95 1.37 6.16 17.56
CA VAL A 95 0.80 5.42 18.69
C VAL A 95 -0.47 6.12 19.17
N HIS A 96 -1.40 5.36 19.75
CA HIS A 96 -2.56 5.95 20.40
C HIS A 96 -2.10 6.77 21.62
N PRO A 97 -2.67 7.96 21.90
CA PRO A 97 -2.22 8.83 22.99
C PRO A 97 -2.37 8.22 24.39
N SER A 98 -3.18 7.17 24.56
CA SER A 98 -3.27 6.44 25.82
C SER A 98 -2.09 5.49 26.08
N LEU A 99 -1.24 5.22 25.08
CA LEU A 99 -0.06 4.39 25.25
C LEU A 99 1.02 5.24 25.96
N PRO A 100 1.56 4.81 27.11
CA PRO A 100 2.45 5.63 27.93
C PRO A 100 3.90 5.59 27.37
N VAL A 101 4.07 5.96 26.10
CA VAL A 101 5.34 6.03 25.40
C VAL A 101 5.42 7.35 24.63
N LYS A 102 6.54 8.05 24.77
CA LYS A 102 6.82 9.33 24.10
C LYS A 102 7.98 9.23 23.12
N THR A 103 8.69 8.10 23.13
CA THR A 103 9.83 7.85 22.25
C THR A 103 9.78 6.45 21.66
N VAL A 104 10.44 6.25 20.52
CA VAL A 104 10.60 4.92 19.89
C VAL A 104 11.30 3.95 20.84
N LYS A 105 12.28 4.44 21.63
CA LYS A 105 12.97 3.64 22.65
C LYS A 105 12.03 3.12 23.74
N GLU A 106 11.11 3.97 24.21
CA GLU A 106 10.08 3.56 25.17
C GLU A 106 9.11 2.55 24.57
N LEU A 107 8.70 2.72 23.31
CA LEU A 107 7.87 1.75 22.59
C LEU A 107 8.55 0.38 22.50
N ILE A 108 9.83 0.33 22.08
CA ILE A 108 10.60 -0.92 22.01
C ILE A 108 10.71 -1.56 23.40
N THR A 109 10.98 -0.76 24.43
CA THR A 109 11.09 -1.25 25.81
C THR A 109 9.76 -1.84 26.30
N LEU A 110 8.64 -1.17 26.01
CA LEU A 110 7.31 -1.64 26.37
C LEU A 110 6.98 -2.95 25.63
N ALA A 111 7.25 -3.02 24.33
CA ALA A 111 7.01 -4.21 23.51
C ALA A 111 7.82 -5.43 23.98
N ARG A 112 9.07 -5.22 24.43
CA ARG A 112 9.90 -6.30 25.01
C ARG A 112 9.35 -6.81 26.33
N ARG A 113 8.78 -5.94 27.17
CA ARG A 113 8.17 -6.32 28.46
C ARG A 113 6.86 -7.08 28.28
N LYS A 114 6.17 -6.86 27.16
CA LYS A 114 4.85 -7.42 26.86
C LYS A 114 4.80 -8.02 25.45
N PRO A 115 5.54 -9.13 25.18
CA PRO A 115 5.66 -9.68 23.85
C PRO A 115 4.30 -10.10 23.27
N GLY A 116 3.91 -9.53 22.13
CA GLY A 116 2.66 -9.84 21.44
C GLY A 116 1.40 -9.13 21.96
N GLU A 117 1.46 -8.42 23.09
CA GLU A 117 0.30 -7.66 23.60
C GLU A 117 0.08 -6.35 22.83
N LEU A 118 1.15 -5.76 22.28
CA LEU A 118 1.01 -4.55 21.46
C LEU A 118 0.45 -4.93 20.09
N MET A 119 -0.71 -4.37 19.78
CA MET A 119 -1.35 -4.51 18.47
C MET A 119 -0.97 -3.33 17.57
N TYR A 120 -0.77 -3.60 16.28
CA TYR A 120 -0.57 -2.55 15.28
C TYR A 120 -1.48 -2.76 14.06
N GLY A 121 -2.03 -1.66 13.55
CA GLY A 121 -2.89 -1.67 12.37
C GLY A 121 -2.10 -1.57 11.07
N SER A 122 -2.59 -2.20 10.00
CA SER A 122 -2.09 -1.95 8.64
C SER A 122 -3.23 -1.86 7.61
N GLY A 123 -2.90 -1.47 6.38
CA GLY A 123 -3.82 -1.52 5.24
C GLY A 123 -4.05 -2.93 4.67
N GLY A 124 -3.72 -3.99 5.42
CA GLY A 124 -3.86 -5.39 5.00
C GLY A 124 -2.54 -6.15 4.95
N VAL A 125 -2.63 -7.46 4.75
CA VAL A 125 -1.47 -8.36 4.59
C VAL A 125 -0.75 -8.01 3.29
N GLY A 126 0.53 -7.68 3.43
CA GLY A 126 1.40 -7.25 2.32
C GLY A 126 1.36 -5.77 2.01
N ALA A 127 0.52 -4.99 2.70
CA ALA A 127 0.55 -3.53 2.57
C ALA A 127 1.87 -2.96 3.10
N PHE A 128 2.26 -1.77 2.62
CA PHE A 128 3.50 -1.10 3.07
C PHE A 128 3.57 -0.96 4.60
N SER A 129 2.45 -0.68 5.28
CA SER A 129 2.38 -0.59 6.74
C SER A 129 2.53 -1.94 7.46
N HIS A 130 2.09 -3.05 6.84
CA HIS A 130 2.33 -4.39 7.37
C HIS A 130 3.81 -4.73 7.30
N ILE A 131 4.41 -4.57 6.12
CA ILE A 131 5.84 -4.86 5.93
C ILE A 131 6.72 -3.95 6.79
N SER A 132 6.34 -2.68 6.96
CA SER A 132 7.06 -1.75 7.85
C SER A 132 6.95 -2.15 9.31
N GLY A 133 5.78 -2.63 9.76
CA GLY A 133 5.57 -3.14 11.11
C GLY A 133 6.38 -4.40 11.40
N GLU A 134 6.36 -5.37 10.48
CA GLU A 134 7.16 -6.60 10.58
C GLU A 134 8.66 -6.31 10.51
N LEU A 135 9.10 -5.40 9.63
CA LEU A 135 10.49 -4.98 9.55
C LEU A 135 10.94 -4.29 10.85
N PHE A 136 10.11 -3.42 11.42
CA PHE A 136 10.38 -2.78 12.71
C PHE A 136 10.50 -3.82 13.83
N ALA A 137 9.58 -4.80 13.88
CA ALA A 137 9.61 -5.89 14.84
C ALA A 137 10.89 -6.73 14.73
N LEU A 138 11.27 -7.08 13.50
CA LEU A 138 12.48 -7.84 13.18
C LEU A 138 13.75 -7.09 13.59
N MET A 139 13.89 -5.82 13.18
CA MET A 139 15.07 -4.99 13.47
C MET A 139 15.25 -4.72 14.96
N THR A 140 14.16 -4.63 15.72
CA THR A 140 14.20 -4.29 17.15
C THR A 140 14.08 -5.52 18.07
N GLN A 141 13.91 -6.71 17.47
CA GLN A 141 13.72 -7.99 18.15
C GLN A 141 12.57 -7.94 19.16
N ILE A 142 11.43 -7.42 18.73
CA ILE A 142 10.19 -7.38 19.52
C ILE A 142 9.10 -8.20 18.84
N LYS A 143 8.06 -8.54 19.59
CA LYS A 143 6.86 -9.19 19.06
C LYS A 143 5.66 -8.26 19.20
N MET A 144 4.96 -8.03 18.10
CA MET A 144 3.71 -7.27 18.06
C MET A 144 2.66 -8.11 17.31
N THR A 145 1.38 -7.85 17.57
CA THR A 145 0.26 -8.52 16.90
C THR A 145 -0.26 -7.64 15.78
N HIS A 146 -0.21 -8.15 14.56
CA HIS A 146 -0.73 -7.45 13.38
C HIS A 146 -2.25 -7.53 13.30
N VAL A 147 -2.90 -6.39 13.06
CA VAL A 147 -4.35 -6.28 12.82
C VAL A 147 -4.60 -5.66 11.43
N PRO A 148 -4.97 -6.45 10.41
CA PRO A 148 -5.20 -5.94 9.05
C PRO A 148 -6.57 -5.24 8.91
N TYR A 149 -6.57 -4.06 8.28
CA TYR A 149 -7.78 -3.35 7.83
C TYR A 149 -7.89 -3.42 6.30
N LYS A 150 -9.07 -3.09 5.75
CA LYS A 150 -9.34 -3.18 4.30
C LYS A 150 -8.76 -2.02 3.46
N GLY A 151 -8.03 -1.10 4.11
CA GLY A 151 -7.58 0.16 3.53
C GLY A 151 -8.16 1.34 4.30
#